data_AF-A0A3N5IVC0-F1
#
_entry.id   AF-A0A3N5IVC0-F1
#
_cell.length_a   1.000
_cell.length_b   1.000
_cell.length_c   1.000
_cell.angle_alpha   90.00
_cell.angle_beta   90.00
_cell.angle_gamma   90.00
#
_symmetry.space_group_name_H-M   'P 1'
#
loop_
_entity.id
_entity.type
_entity.pdbx_description
1 polymer ?
#
loop_
_entity_poly.entity_id
_entity_poly.type
_entity_poly.pdbx_seq_one_letter_code
_entity_poly.pdbx_strand_id
1 'polypeptide(L)'
;MKLSLDELREDMRKKDREIIRLLNERSQISVRIGQVKGQTGLEVYNPAQEARVLHYLQELNDGPLSDRQVTSIFREILSASRDLQKPMNIAYLGPEASFSHQAARLHFGTSSRFWPQQGIARVFDEVEKGAVEWGVVPVENSLEGSVNVTLDRLVLTPLKIQAEMYLRISQCLISSAKSMKGIKNVYSHPQGLAQCQAWLR
;
A
#
# COMPACT_ATOMS: atom_id res chain seq x y z
N MET A 1 -1.91 15.53 42.79
CA MET A 1 -3.23 15.69 42.15
C MET A 1 -3.38 14.60 41.10
N LYS A 2 -4.44 13.79 41.13
CA LYS A 2 -4.77 12.89 40.00
C LYS A 2 -5.33 13.77 38.89
N LEU A 3 -4.72 13.76 37.70
CA LEU A 3 -5.36 14.38 36.53
C LEU A 3 -6.72 13.73 36.30
N SER A 4 -7.73 14.55 36.06
CA SER A 4 -9.03 14.07 35.64
C SER A 4 -8.97 13.61 34.18
N LEU A 5 -9.87 12.69 33.82
CA LEU A 5 -10.00 12.21 32.45
C LEU A 5 -10.31 13.37 31.48
N ASP A 6 -11.04 14.38 31.94
CA ASP A 6 -11.43 15.52 31.10
C ASP A 6 -10.27 16.49 30.85
N GLU A 7 -9.37 16.68 31.83
CA GLU A 7 -8.12 17.43 31.61
C GLU A 7 -7.24 16.76 30.56
N LEU A 8 -7.07 15.43 30.63
CA LEU A 8 -6.31 14.67 29.63
C LEU A 8 -6.92 14.77 28.23
N ARG A 9 -8.26 14.76 28.13
CA ARG A 9 -8.96 14.93 26.85
C ARG A 9 -8.77 16.33 26.28
N GLU A 10 -8.74 17.37 27.12
CA GLU A 10 -8.51 18.73 26.63
C GLU A 10 -7.06 18.90 26.15
N ASP A 11 -6.09 18.30 26.85
CA ASP A 11 -4.70 18.29 26.39
C ASP A 11 -4.53 17.52 25.08
N MET A 12 -5.21 16.38 24.90
CA MET A 12 -5.29 15.69 23.61
C MET A 12 -5.83 16.60 22.52
N ARG A 13 -6.93 17.33 22.74
CA ARG A 13 -7.49 18.25 21.74
C ARG A 13 -6.52 19.36 21.34
N LYS A 14 -5.69 19.86 22.26
CA LYS A 14 -4.64 20.83 21.92
C LYS A 14 -3.60 20.19 21.01
N LYS A 15 -3.16 18.96 21.32
CA LYS A 15 -2.19 18.22 20.50
C LYS A 15 -2.76 17.86 19.12
N ASP A 16 -4.02 17.46 19.03
CA ASP A 16 -4.69 17.20 17.75
C ASP A 16 -4.71 18.44 16.86
N ARG A 17 -4.98 19.62 17.43
CA ARG A 17 -4.90 20.90 16.70
C ARG A 17 -3.49 21.19 16.18
N GLU A 18 -2.47 20.94 17.00
CA GLU A 18 -1.07 21.08 16.57
C GLU A 18 -0.72 20.10 15.45
N ILE A 19 -1.15 18.84 15.55
CA ILE A 19 -0.94 17.80 14.53
C ILE A 19 -1.57 18.24 13.21
N ILE A 20 -2.83 18.66 13.21
CA ILE A 20 -3.51 19.12 11.99
C ILE A 20 -2.81 20.34 11.38
N ARG A 21 -2.40 21.31 12.21
CA ARG A 21 -1.64 22.47 11.74
C ARG A 21 -0.33 22.03 11.04
N LEU A 22 0.45 21.17 11.68
CA LEU A 22 1.72 20.67 11.15
C LEU A 22 1.53 19.84 9.87
N LEU A 23 0.48 19.02 9.79
CA LEU A 23 0.15 18.26 8.59
C LEU A 23 -0.19 19.18 7.42
N ASN A 24 -0.95 20.26 7.65
CA ASN A 24 -1.29 21.23 6.63
C ASN A 24 -0.05 22.02 6.15
N GLU A 25 0.80 22.48 7.08
CA GLU A 25 2.05 23.17 6.75
C GLU A 25 2.99 22.28 5.94
N ARG A 26 3.16 21.02 6.36
CA ARG A 26 3.92 20.02 5.60
C ARG A 26 3.31 19.78 4.21
N SER A 27 1.99 19.71 4.11
CA SER A 27 1.30 19.50 2.83
C SER A 27 1.47 20.68 1.87
N GLN A 28 1.51 21.92 2.36
CA GLN A 28 1.84 23.09 1.54
C GLN A 28 3.29 23.03 1.02
N ILE A 29 4.22 22.49 1.81
CA ILE A 29 5.58 22.20 1.32
C ILE A 29 5.53 21.14 0.22
N SER A 30 4.79 20.04 0.41
CA SER A 30 4.62 19.00 -0.61
C SER A 30 4.05 19.54 -1.93
N VAL A 31 3.06 20.43 -1.89
CA VAL A 31 2.49 21.07 -3.09
C VAL A 31 3.55 21.89 -3.83
N ARG A 32 4.34 22.70 -3.11
CA ARG A 32 5.45 23.46 -3.71
C ARG A 32 6.53 22.55 -4.31
N ILE A 33 6.86 21.44 -3.64
CA ILE A 33 7.75 20.41 -4.19
C ILE A 33 7.19 19.86 -5.50
N GLY A 34 5.88 19.55 -5.56
CA GLY A 34 5.21 19.10 -6.77
C GLY A 34 5.33 20.08 -7.94
N GLN A 35 5.15 21.39 -7.67
CA GLN A 35 5.32 22.44 -8.67
C GLN A 35 6.74 22.49 -9.23
N VAL A 36 7.76 22.42 -8.37
CA VAL A 36 9.17 22.39 -8.79
C VAL A 36 9.48 21.13 -9.61
N LYS A 37 8.98 19.97 -9.17
CA LYS A 37 9.15 18.70 -9.91
C LYS A 37 8.51 18.77 -11.29
N GLY A 38 7.30 19.31 -11.39
CA GLY A 38 6.60 19.51 -12.66
C GLY A 38 7.37 20.41 -13.63
N GLN A 39 8.01 21.49 -13.13
CA GLN A 39 8.83 22.39 -13.94
C GLN A 39 10.16 21.78 -14.38
N THR A 40 10.71 20.84 -13.60
CA THR A 40 12.01 20.20 -13.84
C THR A 40 11.89 18.84 -14.53
N GLY A 41 10.67 18.39 -14.84
CA GLY A 41 10.41 17.08 -15.44
C GLY A 41 10.70 15.89 -14.52
N LEU A 42 10.80 16.13 -13.21
CA LEU A 42 11.05 15.07 -12.22
C LEU A 42 9.75 14.35 -11.84
N GLU A 43 9.84 13.04 -11.61
CA GLU A 43 8.70 12.25 -11.19
C GLU A 43 8.26 12.57 -9.75
N VAL A 44 6.94 12.57 -9.55
CA VAL A 44 6.34 12.81 -8.23
C VAL A 44 6.67 11.66 -7.28
N TYR A 45 6.55 10.43 -7.74
CA TYR A 45 6.81 9.24 -6.93
C TYR A 45 8.25 8.75 -7.09
N ASN A 46 8.95 8.58 -5.97
CA ASN A 46 10.30 8.03 -5.92
C ASN A 46 10.42 7.12 -4.68
N PRO A 47 10.32 5.79 -4.85
CA PRO A 47 10.36 4.83 -3.74
C PRO A 47 11.63 4.93 -2.89
N ALA A 48 12.79 5.15 -3.51
CA ALA A 48 14.07 5.26 -2.80
C ALA A 48 14.13 6.50 -1.90
N GLN A 49 13.58 7.63 -2.36
CA GLN A 49 13.47 8.83 -1.53
C GLN A 49 12.52 8.62 -0.35
N GLU A 50 11.39 7.96 -0.55
CA GLU A 50 10.47 7.65 0.54
C GLU A 50 11.09 6.70 1.57
N ALA A 51 11.82 5.68 1.13
CA ALA A 51 12.55 4.79 2.02
C ALA A 51 13.55 5.55 2.91
N ARG A 52 14.29 6.52 2.33
CA ARG A 52 15.20 7.41 3.10
C ARG A 52 14.45 8.25 4.14
N VAL A 53 13.31 8.82 3.76
CA VAL A 53 12.48 9.62 4.69
C VAL A 53 11.99 8.74 5.84
N LEU A 54 11.50 7.54 5.56
CA LEU A 54 11.02 6.61 6.59
C LEU A 54 12.16 6.17 7.51
N HIS A 55 13.35 5.90 6.98
CA HIS A 55 14.51 5.54 7.80
C HIS A 55 14.92 6.69 8.74
N TYR A 56 15.04 7.91 8.22
CA TYR A 56 15.31 9.10 9.01
C TYR A 56 14.29 9.31 10.14
N LEU A 57 13.01 9.04 9.88
CA LEU A 57 11.95 9.17 10.89
C LEU A 57 12.05 8.10 11.99
N GLN A 58 12.57 6.92 11.68
CA GLN A 58 12.85 5.89 12.68
C GLN A 58 14.03 6.29 13.57
N GLU A 59 15.08 6.89 13.00
CA GLU A 59 16.22 7.40 13.78
C GLU A 59 15.83 8.53 14.75
N LEU A 60 14.80 9.31 14.42
CA LEU A 60 14.25 10.37 15.28
C LEU A 60 13.25 9.85 16.33
N ASN A 61 12.82 8.60 16.27
CA ASN A 61 11.71 8.11 17.06
C ASN A 61 12.14 7.70 18.47
N ASP A 62 11.94 8.60 19.45
CA ASP A 62 12.18 8.31 20.87
C ASP A 62 10.95 7.72 21.60
N GLY A 63 9.92 7.31 20.86
CA GLY A 63 8.69 6.71 21.40
C GLY A 63 7.61 7.75 21.80
N PRO A 64 6.47 7.31 22.39
CA PRO A 64 6.12 5.93 22.77
C PRO A 64 5.64 5.04 21.62
N LEU A 65 5.57 5.58 20.40
CA LEU A 65 5.23 4.80 19.20
C LEU A 65 6.40 3.89 18.83
N SER A 66 6.10 2.67 18.41
CA SER A 66 7.09 1.82 17.75
C SER A 66 7.43 2.34 16.35
N ASP A 67 8.62 2.02 15.85
CA ASP A 67 9.06 2.37 14.49
C ASP A 67 8.06 1.91 13.43
N ARG A 68 7.43 0.75 13.64
CA ARG A 68 6.38 0.23 12.77
C ARG A 68 5.16 1.15 12.73
N GLN A 69 4.75 1.69 13.87
CA GLN A 69 3.62 2.62 13.95
C GLN A 69 3.96 3.96 13.30
N VAL A 70 5.16 4.51 13.55
CA VAL A 70 5.65 5.74 12.91
C VAL A 70 5.67 5.56 11.39
N THR A 71 6.26 4.46 10.91
CA THR A 71 6.30 4.12 9.49
C THR A 71 4.90 4.06 8.88
N SER A 72 3.94 3.45 9.57
CA SER A 72 2.57 3.30 9.07
C SER A 72 1.85 4.65 8.95
N ILE A 73 2.00 5.52 9.97
CA ILE A 73 1.41 6.88 9.95
C ILE A 73 2.03 7.69 8.81
N PHE A 74 3.36 7.71 8.71
CA PHE A 74 4.04 8.52 7.70
C PHE A 74 3.83 8.02 6.27
N ARG A 75 3.60 6.72 6.06
CA ARG A 75 3.18 6.22 4.73
C ARG A 75 1.86 6.83 4.28
N GLU A 76 0.87 6.98 5.17
CA GLU A 76 -0.39 7.64 4.79
C GLU A 76 -0.21 9.16 4.59
N ILE A 77 0.65 9.80 5.38
CA ILE A 77 1.01 11.21 5.17
C ILE A 77 1.69 11.40 3.79
N LEU A 78 2.61 10.51 3.43
CA LEU A 78 3.30 10.53 2.14
C LEU A 78 2.32 10.22 1.00
N SER A 79 1.42 9.25 1.19
CA SER A 79 0.35 8.92 0.26
C SER A 79 -0.52 10.14 -0.08
N ALA A 80 -1.04 10.83 0.95
CA ALA A 80 -1.81 12.06 0.76
C ALA A 80 -0.97 13.17 0.11
N SER A 81 0.32 13.28 0.47
CA SER A 81 1.23 14.26 -0.13
C SER A 81 1.49 14.01 -1.61
N ARG A 82 1.50 12.75 -2.07
CA ARG A 82 1.63 12.41 -3.49
C ARG A 82 0.36 12.77 -4.25
N ASP A 83 -0.80 12.43 -3.70
CA ASP A 83 -2.10 12.73 -4.31
C ASP A 83 -2.29 14.24 -4.52
N LEU A 84 -1.84 15.06 -3.56
CA LEU A 84 -1.81 16.53 -3.68
C LEU A 84 -0.87 17.06 -4.78
N GLN A 85 0.18 16.31 -5.14
CA GLN A 85 1.13 16.70 -6.19
C GLN A 85 0.66 16.23 -7.57
N LYS A 86 0.26 14.97 -7.68
CA LYS A 86 -0.33 14.36 -8.88
C LYS A 86 -1.10 13.09 -8.46
N PRO A 87 -2.40 12.98 -8.78
CA PRO A 87 -3.14 11.74 -8.58
C PRO A 87 -2.42 10.56 -9.26
N MET A 88 -2.32 9.44 -8.56
CA MET A 88 -1.65 8.24 -9.08
C MET A 88 -2.68 7.17 -9.44
N ASN A 89 -2.60 6.66 -10.66
CA ASN A 89 -3.37 5.53 -11.13
C ASN A 89 -2.49 4.28 -11.13
N ILE A 90 -2.96 3.23 -10.44
CA ILE A 90 -2.23 1.98 -10.27
C ILE A 90 -3.08 0.84 -10.81
N ALA A 91 -2.64 0.23 -11.91
CA ALA A 91 -3.18 -1.01 -12.39
C ALA A 91 -2.65 -2.19 -11.55
N TYR A 92 -3.48 -3.19 -11.28
CA TYR A 92 -3.06 -4.37 -10.53
C TYR A 92 -3.82 -5.62 -10.99
N LEU A 93 -3.28 -6.81 -10.68
CA LEU A 93 -3.96 -8.07 -10.93
C LEU A 93 -5.20 -8.20 -10.03
N GLY A 94 -6.37 -8.06 -10.63
CA GLY A 94 -7.65 -8.09 -9.93
C GLY A 94 -8.05 -9.47 -9.40
N PRO A 95 -9.24 -9.58 -8.78
CA PRO A 95 -10.21 -8.50 -8.55
C PRO A 95 -9.85 -7.61 -7.35
N GLU A 96 -10.72 -6.65 -7.04
CA GLU A 96 -10.65 -5.92 -5.77
C GLU A 96 -10.60 -6.88 -4.57
N ALA A 97 -9.83 -6.50 -3.57
CA ALA A 97 -9.52 -7.26 -2.36
C ALA A 97 -8.64 -8.52 -2.57
N SER A 98 -8.11 -8.73 -3.79
CA SER A 98 -7.04 -9.72 -4.03
C SER A 98 -5.77 -9.37 -3.25
N PHE A 99 -4.83 -10.31 -3.18
CA PHE A 99 -3.51 -10.04 -2.60
C PHE A 99 -2.74 -8.96 -3.37
N SER A 100 -2.89 -8.88 -4.68
CA SER A 100 -2.29 -7.79 -5.47
C SER A 100 -2.97 -6.45 -5.17
N HIS A 101 -4.28 -6.40 -4.90
CA HIS A 101 -4.93 -5.19 -4.40
C HIS A 101 -4.35 -4.76 -3.06
N GLN A 102 -4.19 -5.71 -2.13
CA GLN A 102 -3.61 -5.45 -0.82
C GLN A 102 -2.16 -4.95 -0.92
N ALA A 103 -1.35 -5.57 -1.79
CA ALA A 103 0.01 -5.13 -2.07
C ALA A 103 0.03 -3.70 -2.61
N ALA A 104 -0.81 -3.40 -3.61
CA ALA A 104 -0.90 -2.07 -4.18
C ALA A 104 -1.27 -1.02 -3.13
N ARG A 105 -2.27 -1.29 -2.28
CA ARG A 105 -2.68 -0.38 -1.20
C ARG A 105 -1.60 -0.19 -0.13
N LEU A 106 -0.88 -1.24 0.26
CA LEU A 106 0.18 -1.16 1.25
C LEU A 106 1.38 -0.34 0.76
N HIS A 107 1.65 -0.36 -0.55
CA HIS A 107 2.76 0.36 -1.15
C HIS A 107 2.40 1.82 -1.48
N PHE A 108 1.29 2.03 -2.18
CA PHE A 108 0.86 3.34 -2.67
C PHE A 108 -0.04 4.10 -1.68
N GLY A 109 -0.40 3.49 -0.55
CA GLY A 109 -1.27 4.07 0.46
C GLY A 109 -2.71 4.25 -0.02
N THR A 110 -3.56 4.79 0.85
CA THR A 110 -5.02 4.78 0.59
C THR A 110 -5.53 5.86 -0.35
N SER A 111 -4.81 6.97 -0.53
CA SER A 111 -5.22 8.09 -1.37
C SER A 111 -5.14 7.82 -2.88
N SER A 112 -4.43 6.77 -3.29
CA SER A 112 -4.21 6.48 -4.71
C SER A 112 -5.43 5.83 -5.39
N ARG A 113 -5.50 5.85 -6.73
CA ARG A 113 -6.57 5.22 -7.50
C ARG A 113 -6.14 3.85 -8.00
N PHE A 114 -6.94 2.82 -7.74
CA PHE A 114 -6.60 1.41 -8.02
C PHE A 114 -7.51 0.84 -9.10
N TRP A 115 -6.92 0.31 -10.16
CA TRP A 115 -7.61 -0.18 -11.36
C TRP A 115 -7.39 -1.69 -11.52
N PRO A 116 -8.39 -2.54 -11.20
CA PRO A 116 -8.26 -3.99 -11.33
C PRO A 116 -8.19 -4.42 -12.79
N GLN A 117 -7.28 -5.33 -13.10
CA GLN A 117 -7.12 -5.93 -14.42
C GLN A 117 -7.39 -7.44 -14.40
N GLN A 118 -7.91 -7.99 -15.50
CA GLN A 118 -8.26 -9.42 -15.60
C GLN A 118 -7.04 -10.34 -15.79
N GLY A 119 -5.84 -9.79 -15.90
CA GLY A 119 -4.62 -10.58 -16.05
C GLY A 119 -3.36 -9.72 -15.98
N ILE A 120 -2.23 -10.37 -15.73
CA ILE A 120 -0.93 -9.70 -15.58
C ILE A 120 -0.55 -8.95 -16.86
N ALA A 121 -0.71 -9.58 -18.03
CA ALA A 121 -0.41 -8.94 -19.31
C ALA A 121 -1.16 -7.60 -19.50
N ARG A 122 -2.42 -7.52 -19.05
CA ARG A 122 -3.20 -6.29 -19.13
C ARG A 122 -2.65 -5.19 -18.22
N VAL A 123 -2.12 -5.53 -17.04
CA VAL A 123 -1.44 -4.54 -16.18
C VAL A 123 -0.26 -3.92 -16.93
N PHE A 124 0.56 -4.73 -17.61
CA PHE A 124 1.65 -4.21 -18.43
C PHE A 124 1.14 -3.36 -19.59
N ASP A 125 0.12 -3.83 -20.32
CA ASP A 125 -0.44 -3.09 -21.47
C ASP A 125 -0.96 -1.70 -21.07
N GLU A 126 -1.63 -1.57 -19.92
CA GLU A 126 -2.18 -0.28 -19.45
C GLU A 126 -1.08 0.71 -19.05
N VAL A 127 0.02 0.21 -18.45
CA VAL A 127 1.17 1.05 -18.09
C VAL A 127 1.96 1.44 -19.35
N GLU A 128 2.18 0.52 -20.27
CA GLU A 128 2.92 0.75 -21.51
C GLU A 128 2.22 1.75 -22.44
N LYS A 129 0.88 1.73 -22.48
CA LYS A 129 0.07 2.72 -23.21
C LYS A 129 0.00 4.08 -22.52
N GLY A 130 0.48 4.20 -21.28
CA GLY A 130 0.35 5.41 -20.46
C GLY A 130 -1.07 5.67 -19.98
N ALA A 131 -1.96 4.67 -19.97
CA ALA A 131 -3.32 4.80 -19.44
C ALA A 131 -3.32 4.88 -17.90
N VAL A 132 -2.33 4.24 -17.27
CA VAL A 132 -2.03 4.36 -15.84
C VAL A 132 -0.53 4.62 -15.64
N GLU A 133 -0.16 5.27 -14.54
CA GLU A 133 1.26 5.55 -14.26
C GLU A 133 2.02 4.33 -13.71
N TRP A 134 1.34 3.43 -13.00
CA TRP A 134 1.99 2.35 -12.26
C TRP A 134 1.27 1.01 -12.41
N GLY A 135 2.05 -0.07 -12.36
CA GLY A 135 1.55 -1.45 -12.36
C GLY A 135 2.05 -2.23 -11.15
N VAL A 136 1.16 -2.97 -10.49
CA VAL A 136 1.50 -3.90 -9.41
C VAL A 136 1.18 -5.32 -9.85
N VAL A 137 2.22 -6.15 -9.97
CA VAL A 137 2.13 -7.53 -10.44
C VAL A 137 2.90 -8.46 -9.50
N PRO A 138 2.42 -9.69 -9.26
CA PRO A 138 3.20 -10.69 -8.55
C PRO A 138 4.34 -11.18 -9.44
N VAL A 139 5.56 -11.26 -8.90
CA VAL A 139 6.73 -11.80 -9.62
C VAL A 139 7.12 -13.19 -9.14
N GLU A 140 6.87 -13.50 -7.87
CA GLU A 140 7.22 -14.78 -7.25
C GLU A 140 6.24 -15.11 -6.11
N ASN A 141 5.97 -16.40 -5.95
CA ASN A 141 5.24 -16.96 -4.82
C ASN A 141 6.10 -18.05 -4.16
N SER A 142 6.23 -18.03 -2.84
CA SER A 142 7.03 -19.00 -2.09
C SER A 142 6.58 -20.46 -2.25
N LEU A 143 5.37 -20.71 -2.75
CA LEU A 143 4.83 -22.06 -2.95
C LEU A 143 4.87 -22.53 -4.40
N GLU A 144 4.75 -21.62 -5.37
CA GLU A 144 4.64 -21.95 -6.81
C GLU A 144 5.84 -21.47 -7.63
N GLY A 145 6.77 -20.76 -7.00
CA GLY A 145 7.93 -20.18 -7.65
C GLY A 145 7.60 -18.91 -8.43
N SER A 146 8.40 -18.65 -9.46
CA SER A 146 8.29 -17.43 -10.26
C SER A 146 7.03 -17.40 -11.12
N VAL A 147 6.48 -16.19 -11.29
CA VAL A 147 5.32 -15.95 -12.14
C VAL A 147 5.81 -15.64 -13.56
N ASN A 148 5.88 -16.69 -14.39
CA ASN A 148 6.46 -16.62 -15.74
C ASN A 148 5.89 -15.48 -16.59
N VAL A 149 4.58 -15.24 -16.56
CA VAL A 149 3.95 -14.16 -17.33
C VAL A 149 4.51 -12.78 -16.97
N THR A 150 4.84 -12.55 -15.69
CA THR A 150 5.47 -11.31 -15.25
C THR A 150 6.89 -11.20 -15.80
N LEU A 151 7.67 -12.28 -15.72
CA LEU A 151 9.04 -12.31 -16.24
C LEU A 151 9.08 -12.09 -17.76
N ASP A 152 8.20 -12.77 -18.50
CA ASP A 152 8.08 -12.63 -19.96
C ASP A 152 7.76 -11.18 -20.33
N ARG A 153 6.80 -10.56 -19.66
CA ARG A 153 6.42 -9.16 -19.93
C ARG A 153 7.51 -8.17 -19.54
N LEU A 154 8.30 -8.43 -18.49
CA LEU A 154 9.46 -7.58 -18.14
C LEU A 154 10.55 -7.63 -19.21
N VAL A 155 10.74 -8.77 -19.89
CA VAL A 155 11.71 -8.90 -20.99
C VAL A 155 11.17 -8.25 -22.28
N LEU A 156 9.87 -8.39 -22.54
CA LEU A 156 9.26 -7.98 -23.80
C LEU A 156 8.83 -6.51 -23.86
N THR A 157 8.80 -5.80 -22.72
CA THR A 157 8.37 -4.39 -22.65
C THR A 157 9.53 -3.50 -22.20
N PRO A 158 9.52 -2.20 -22.53
CA PRO A 158 10.53 -1.25 -22.05
C PRO A 158 10.29 -0.80 -20.59
N LEU A 159 9.29 -1.37 -19.91
CA LEU A 159 8.93 -0.99 -18.54
C LEU A 159 10.05 -1.36 -17.55
N LYS A 160 10.19 -0.56 -16.49
CA LYS A 160 11.23 -0.71 -15.48
C LYS A 160 10.63 -1.06 -14.12
N ILE A 161 11.30 -1.93 -13.38
CA ILE A 161 10.98 -2.18 -11.99
C ILE A 161 11.46 -0.98 -11.16
N GLN A 162 10.55 -0.37 -10.42
CA GLN A 162 10.82 0.82 -9.61
C GLN A 162 10.85 0.51 -8.11
N ALA A 163 10.17 -0.55 -7.70
CA ALA A 163 10.16 -1.02 -6.32
C ALA A 163 9.78 -2.50 -6.25
N GLU A 164 10.13 -3.12 -5.13
CA GLU A 164 9.69 -4.46 -4.74
C GLU A 164 9.06 -4.44 -3.36
N MET A 165 8.20 -5.42 -3.08
CA MET A 165 7.66 -5.64 -1.75
C MET A 165 7.31 -7.11 -1.51
N TYR A 166 7.43 -7.52 -0.25
CA TYR A 166 7.00 -8.83 0.21
C TYR A 166 5.65 -8.70 0.92
N LEU A 167 4.65 -9.44 0.43
CA LEU A 167 3.36 -9.55 1.09
C LEU A 167 3.24 -10.92 1.75
N ARG A 168 3.13 -10.93 3.08
CA ARG A 168 2.78 -12.17 3.80
C ARG A 168 1.34 -12.55 3.48
N ILE A 169 1.18 -13.71 2.87
CA ILE A 169 -0.14 -14.29 2.58
C ILE A 169 -0.68 -14.95 3.85
N SER A 170 -1.82 -14.45 4.31
CA SER A 170 -2.60 -15.03 5.40
C SER A 170 -4.02 -15.24 4.90
N GLN A 171 -4.52 -16.47 5.05
CA GLN A 171 -5.90 -16.79 4.68
C GLN A 171 -6.77 -16.86 5.93
N CYS A 172 -8.00 -16.38 5.81
CA CYS A 172 -8.99 -16.38 6.88
C CYS A 172 -10.24 -17.09 6.39
N LEU A 173 -10.83 -17.95 7.23
CA LEU A 173 -12.18 -18.45 7.00
C LEU A 173 -13.18 -17.36 7.38
N ILE A 174 -14.05 -17.00 6.45
CA ILE A 174 -15.15 -16.06 6.67
C ILE A 174 -16.45 -16.82 6.52
N SER A 175 -17.33 -16.72 7.52
CA SER A 175 -18.62 -17.42 7.53
C SER A 175 -19.66 -16.63 8.32
N SER A 176 -20.92 -16.75 7.90
CA SER A 176 -22.07 -16.26 8.67
C SER A 176 -22.55 -17.28 9.72
N ALA A 177 -21.98 -18.48 9.75
CA ALA A 177 -22.29 -19.49 10.75
C ALA A 177 -21.85 -19.04 12.14
N LYS A 178 -22.69 -19.27 13.15
CA LYS A 178 -22.39 -18.94 14.55
C LYS A 178 -21.28 -19.79 15.18
N SER A 179 -20.96 -20.94 14.58
CA SER A 179 -19.90 -21.82 15.03
C SER A 179 -19.31 -22.64 13.87
N MET A 180 -18.09 -23.12 14.05
CA MET A 180 -17.38 -23.94 13.07
C MET A 180 -18.15 -25.22 12.70
N LYS A 181 -18.87 -25.81 13.65
CA LYS A 181 -19.69 -27.02 13.44
C LYS A 181 -20.81 -26.82 12.41
N GLY A 182 -21.24 -25.59 12.17
CA GLY A 182 -22.27 -25.26 11.20
C GLY A 182 -21.77 -25.18 9.75
N ILE A 183 -20.45 -25.25 9.53
CA ILE A 183 -19.84 -25.07 8.22
C ILE A 183 -19.71 -26.43 7.53
N LYS A 184 -20.43 -26.62 6.42
CA LYS A 184 -20.43 -27.88 5.65
C LYS A 184 -19.62 -27.80 4.36
N ASN A 185 -19.58 -26.61 3.75
CA ASN A 185 -18.92 -26.38 2.47
C ASN A 185 -18.04 -25.14 2.59
N VAL A 186 -16.81 -25.22 2.06
CA VAL A 186 -15.88 -24.09 1.95
C VAL A 186 -15.61 -23.85 0.48
N TYR A 187 -15.80 -22.61 0.04
CA TYR A 187 -15.54 -22.17 -1.33
C TYR A 187 -14.35 -21.22 -1.33
N SER A 188 -13.41 -21.44 -2.24
CA SER A 188 -12.28 -20.54 -2.49
C SER A 188 -11.68 -20.85 -3.86
N HIS A 189 -10.71 -20.03 -4.28
CA HIS A 189 -9.88 -20.35 -5.44
C HIS A 189 -9.13 -21.68 -5.20
N PRO A 190 -8.88 -22.53 -6.22
CA PRO A 190 -8.17 -23.81 -6.04
C PRO A 190 -6.85 -23.67 -5.30
N GLN A 191 -6.08 -22.62 -5.61
CA GLN A 191 -4.83 -22.31 -4.91
C GLN A 191 -5.05 -22.00 -3.42
N GLY A 192 -6.14 -21.28 -3.09
CA GLY A 192 -6.50 -20.99 -1.71
C GLY A 192 -6.80 -22.26 -0.92
N LEU A 193 -7.61 -23.15 -1.50
CA LEU A 193 -7.93 -24.45 -0.91
C LEU A 193 -6.68 -25.33 -0.74
N ALA A 194 -5.80 -25.38 -1.74
CA ALA A 194 -4.55 -26.14 -1.68
C ALA A 194 -3.66 -25.69 -0.50
N GLN A 195 -3.53 -24.37 -0.29
CA GLN A 195 -2.76 -23.80 0.81
C GLN A 195 -3.36 -24.06 2.20
N CYS A 196 -4.67 -24.27 2.29
CA CYS A 196 -5.37 -24.51 3.54
C CYS A 196 -5.71 -25.99 3.80
N GLN A 197 -5.21 -26.94 2.99
CA GLN A 197 -5.56 -28.36 3.11
C GLN A 197 -5.34 -28.93 4.51
N ALA A 198 -4.22 -28.60 5.15
CA ALA A 198 -3.91 -29.11 6.50
C ALA A 198 -4.90 -28.58 7.55
N TRP A 199 -5.43 -27.36 7.37
CA TRP A 199 -6.37 -26.74 8.29
C TRP A 199 -7.82 -27.17 8.03
N LEU A 200 -8.17 -27.49 6.78
CA LEU A 200 -9.50 -27.94 6.36
C LEU A 200 -9.81 -29.41 6.68
N ARG A 201 -8.81 -30.18 7.14
CA ARG A 201 -8.98 -31.58 7.56
C ARG A 201 -9.78 -31.72 8.85
#